data_AF-A0A965KDJ4-F1
#
_entry.id   AF-A0A965KDJ4-F1
#
_cell.length_a   1.000
_cell.length_b   1.000
_cell.length_c   1.000
_cell.angle_alpha   90.00
_cell.angle_beta   90.00
_cell.angle_gamma   90.00
#
_symmetry.space_group_name_H-M   'P 1'
#
loop_
_entity.id
_entity.type
_entity.pdbx_description
1 polymer ?
#
loop_
_entity_poly.entity_id
_entity_poly.type
_entity_poly.pdbx_seq_one_letter_code
_entity_poly.pdbx_strand_id
1 'polypeptide(L)'
;MRGQHYVLARSFPLGSVRMTNGYLRGGAGIVDELDQASIRTHLMGVLQTVIPANAAENYLIIGAGGAFAAVALHLEAIGEAPVGGRLPVLRIRELRDQMCALDVEGRRKIPGIPADRADIMPAALITLCVLADLTGAEAFHLSHRGVRHGMVELMLGPSKEHL
;
A
#
# COMPACT_ATOMS: atom_id res chain seq x y z
N MET A 1 -27.34 5.27 -8.39
CA MET A 1 -26.14 5.71 -7.64
C MET A 1 -26.52 6.89 -6.76
N ARG A 2 -26.91 6.66 -5.50
CA ARG A 2 -27.02 7.74 -4.49
C ARG A 2 -25.93 7.49 -3.45
N GLY A 3 -25.16 8.52 -3.10
CA GLY A 3 -24.27 8.49 -1.93
C GLY A 3 -22.76 8.55 -2.19
N GLN A 4 -22.25 8.51 -3.42
CA GLN A 4 -20.82 8.76 -3.67
C GLN A 4 -20.54 10.26 -3.71
N HIS A 5 -20.49 10.89 -2.53
CA HIS A 5 -19.91 12.21 -2.37
C HIS A 5 -18.41 12.05 -2.14
N TYR A 6 -17.61 12.17 -3.21
CA TYR A 6 -16.18 12.39 -3.06
C TYR A 6 -15.96 13.88 -2.76
N VAL A 7 -15.33 14.18 -1.63
CA VAL A 7 -14.96 15.56 -1.28
C VAL A 7 -13.71 15.97 -2.07
N LEU A 8 -12.80 15.03 -2.34
CA LEU A 8 -11.57 15.24 -3.09
C LEU A 8 -11.08 13.93 -3.70
N ALA A 9 -10.51 14.00 -4.91
CA ALA A 9 -9.77 12.90 -5.53
C ALA A 9 -8.48 13.44 -6.16
N ARG A 10 -7.34 12.80 -5.87
CA ARG A 10 -6.03 13.15 -6.44
C ARG A 10 -5.27 11.87 -6.79
N SER A 11 -4.48 11.94 -7.86
CA SER A 11 -3.61 10.86 -8.31
C SER A 11 -2.17 11.36 -8.35
N PHE A 12 -1.24 10.53 -7.89
CA PHE A 12 0.17 10.89 -7.77
C PHE A 12 1.06 9.86 -8.48
N PRO A 13 2.16 10.27 -9.12
CA PRO A 13 3.08 9.38 -9.81
C PRO A 13 4.03 8.63 -8.85
N LEU A 14 3.51 8.12 -7.73
CA LEU A 14 4.28 7.53 -6.60
C LEU A 14 4.19 6.00 -6.57
N GLY A 15 3.95 5.37 -7.73
CA GLY A 15 3.84 3.91 -7.82
C GLY A 15 5.15 3.19 -7.49
N SER A 16 5.06 1.97 -6.94
CA SER A 16 6.22 1.18 -6.49
C SER A 16 7.26 0.97 -7.59
N VAL A 17 6.84 0.65 -8.82
CA VAL A 17 7.76 0.53 -9.99
C VAL A 17 8.58 1.80 -10.21
N ARG A 18 7.94 2.99 -10.11
CA ARG A 18 8.63 4.27 -10.30
C ARG A 18 9.61 4.54 -9.17
N MET A 19 9.21 4.24 -7.93
CA MET A 19 10.09 4.40 -6.76
C MET A 19 11.27 3.43 -6.83
N THR A 20 11.06 2.18 -7.23
CA THR A 20 12.13 1.20 -7.43
C THR A 20 13.11 1.61 -8.51
N ASN A 21 12.63 2.07 -9.67
CA ASN A 21 13.52 2.51 -10.75
C ASN A 21 14.26 3.80 -10.41
N GLY A 22 13.61 4.73 -9.69
CA GLY A 22 14.18 6.03 -9.34
C GLY A 22 15.16 5.99 -8.17
N TYR A 23 14.97 5.07 -7.22
CA TYR A 23 15.72 5.08 -5.95
C TYR A 23 16.44 3.77 -5.64
N LEU A 24 15.97 2.62 -6.16
CA LEU A 24 16.47 1.31 -5.75
C LEU A 24 17.28 0.60 -6.83
N ARG A 25 17.80 1.33 -7.82
CA ARG A 25 18.65 0.78 -8.91
C ARG A 25 18.02 -0.45 -9.59
N GLY A 26 16.70 -0.45 -9.77
CA GLY A 26 15.95 -1.55 -10.37
C GLY A 26 15.55 -2.69 -9.41
N GLY A 27 15.80 -2.55 -8.10
CA GLY A 27 15.22 -3.40 -7.06
C GLY A 27 15.92 -4.74 -6.82
N ALA A 28 17.08 -5.00 -7.45
CA ALA A 28 17.77 -6.28 -7.34
C ALA A 28 18.51 -6.47 -6.00
N GLY A 29 19.14 -5.42 -5.48
CA GLY A 29 19.97 -5.46 -4.27
C GLY A 29 19.21 -5.14 -2.98
N ILE A 30 19.93 -5.25 -1.86
CA ILE A 30 19.51 -4.79 -0.52
C ILE A 30 19.16 -3.29 -0.58
N VAL A 31 18.17 -2.88 0.22
CA VAL A 31 17.74 -1.47 0.33
C VAL A 31 18.25 -0.91 1.65
N ASP A 32 19.31 -0.11 1.56
CA ASP A 32 19.95 0.50 2.73
C ASP A 32 19.15 1.70 3.28
N GLU A 33 19.60 2.25 4.41
CA GLU A 33 18.93 3.38 5.06
C GLU A 33 18.88 4.64 4.19
N LEU A 34 19.87 4.86 3.33
CA LEU A 34 19.92 6.04 2.46
C LEU A 34 18.90 5.92 1.33
N ASP A 35 18.77 4.74 0.75
CA ASP A 35 17.74 4.42 -0.24
C ASP A 35 16.33 4.60 0.37
N GLN A 36 16.11 4.10 1.60
CA GLN A 36 14.84 4.28 2.32
C GLN A 36 14.55 5.76 2.62
N ALA A 37 15.55 6.50 3.11
CA ALA A 37 15.43 7.92 3.42
C ALA A 37 15.13 8.76 2.17
N SER A 38 15.70 8.39 1.03
CA SER A 38 15.47 9.09 -0.26
C SER A 38 14.03 8.94 -0.72
N ILE A 39 13.47 7.72 -0.65
CA ILE A 39 12.05 7.48 -0.94
C ILE A 39 11.16 8.23 0.06
N ARG A 40 11.44 8.14 1.37
CA ARG A 40 10.68 8.87 2.40
C ARG A 40 10.66 10.36 2.13
N THR A 41 11.81 10.96 1.84
CA THR A 41 11.95 12.41 1.62
C THR A 41 11.10 12.86 0.43
N HIS A 42 11.14 12.11 -0.68
CA HIS A 42 10.29 12.40 -1.84
C HIS A 42 8.80 12.30 -1.47
N LEU A 43 8.38 11.18 -0.87
CA LEU A 43 6.97 10.97 -0.50
C LEU A 43 6.46 12.06 0.44
N MET A 44 7.24 12.42 1.46
CA MET A 44 6.86 13.50 2.38
C MET A 44 6.78 14.84 1.66
N GLY A 45 7.74 15.18 0.79
CA GLY A 45 7.72 16.42 0.02
C GLY A 45 6.46 16.57 -0.86
N VAL A 46 5.91 15.47 -1.36
CA VAL A 46 4.71 15.47 -2.21
C VAL A 46 3.41 15.39 -1.39
N LEU A 47 3.38 14.60 -0.32
CA LEU A 47 2.13 14.22 0.34
C LEU A 47 1.82 14.99 1.62
N GLN A 48 2.82 15.55 2.32
CA GLN A 48 2.60 16.15 3.64
C GLN A 48 1.64 17.35 3.64
N THR A 49 1.55 18.07 2.53
CA THR A 49 0.64 19.23 2.37
C THR A 49 -0.74 18.84 1.84
N VAL A 50 -0.90 17.59 1.39
CA VAL A 50 -2.13 17.08 0.78
C VAL A 50 -2.91 16.22 1.76
N ILE A 51 -2.21 15.34 2.48
CA ILE A 51 -2.81 14.42 3.43
C ILE A 51 -2.98 15.17 4.76
N PRO A 52 -4.20 15.27 5.31
CA PRO A 52 -4.39 15.82 6.64
C PRO A 52 -3.60 15.02 7.67
N ALA A 53 -2.79 15.70 8.47
CA ALA A 53 -2.08 15.08 9.58
C ALA A 53 -3.09 14.40 10.52
N ASN A 54 -2.73 13.22 11.02
CA ASN A 54 -3.56 12.42 11.93
C ASN A 54 -4.98 12.14 11.41
N ALA A 55 -5.16 12.02 10.09
CA ALA A 55 -6.45 11.67 9.49
C ALA A 55 -7.09 10.42 10.12
N ALA A 56 -6.31 9.47 10.63
CA ALA A 56 -6.80 8.26 11.26
C ALA A 56 -7.58 8.49 12.57
N GLU A 57 -7.43 9.64 13.23
CA GLU A 57 -8.19 9.99 14.44
C GLU A 57 -9.70 10.17 14.13
N ASN A 58 -10.02 10.62 12.92
CA ASN A 58 -11.38 11.00 12.53
C ASN A 58 -11.92 10.19 11.35
N TYR A 59 -11.06 9.45 10.64
CA TYR A 59 -11.41 8.77 9.40
C TYR A 59 -10.84 7.36 9.35
N LEU A 60 -11.60 6.47 8.69
CA LEU A 60 -11.12 5.13 8.35
C LEU A 60 -10.10 5.22 7.20
N ILE A 61 -8.90 4.70 7.42
CA ILE A 61 -7.87 4.65 6.37
C ILE A 61 -7.98 3.32 5.63
N ILE A 62 -8.46 3.36 4.39
CA ILE A 62 -8.69 2.19 3.55
C ILE A 62 -7.56 2.05 2.53
N GLY A 63 -6.96 0.86 2.49
CA GLY A 63 -5.94 0.47 1.52
C GLY A 63 -6.51 -0.47 0.46
N ALA A 64 -6.22 -0.20 -0.81
CA ALA A 64 -6.61 -1.07 -1.93
C ALA A 64 -5.46 -1.23 -2.91
N GLY A 65 -5.44 -2.35 -3.64
CA GLY A 65 -4.47 -2.63 -4.68
C GLY A 65 -3.38 -3.62 -4.28
N GLY A 66 -2.40 -3.79 -5.18
CA GLY A 66 -1.48 -4.93 -5.15
C GLY A 66 -0.57 -5.01 -3.92
N ALA A 67 -0.13 -3.88 -3.38
CA ALA A 67 0.75 -3.84 -2.21
C ALA A 67 0.00 -4.31 -0.95
N PHE A 68 -1.21 -3.78 -0.71
CA PHE A 68 -2.04 -4.21 0.42
C PHE A 68 -2.45 -5.68 0.31
N ALA A 69 -2.77 -6.15 -0.91
CA ALA A 69 -3.06 -7.57 -1.13
C ALA A 69 -1.84 -8.46 -0.84
N ALA A 70 -0.63 -8.04 -1.23
CA ALA A 70 0.58 -8.80 -0.93
C ALA A 70 0.88 -8.86 0.57
N VAL A 71 0.65 -7.78 1.33
CA VAL A 71 0.75 -7.79 2.79
C VAL A 71 -0.25 -8.78 3.39
N ALA A 72 -1.50 -8.77 2.92
CA ALA A 72 -2.52 -9.70 3.41
C ALA A 72 -2.16 -11.17 3.14
N LEU A 73 -1.66 -11.47 1.95
CA LEU A 73 -1.21 -12.82 1.58
C LEU A 73 0.01 -13.27 2.38
N HIS A 74 0.96 -12.36 2.64
CA HIS A 74 2.09 -12.64 3.51
C HIS A 74 1.62 -13.01 4.93
N LEU A 75 0.74 -12.19 5.50
CA LEU A 75 0.17 -12.43 6.82
C LEU A 75 -0.57 -13.76 6.91
N GLU A 76 -1.39 -14.09 5.90
CA GLU A 76 -2.04 -15.39 5.79
C GLU A 76 -1.03 -16.54 5.73
N ALA A 77 0.03 -16.40 4.93
CA ALA A 77 1.05 -17.43 4.76
C ALA A 77 1.88 -17.71 6.03
N ILE A 78 1.96 -16.75 6.96
CA ILE A 78 2.62 -16.93 8.26
C ILE A 78 1.65 -17.28 9.40
N GLY A 79 0.38 -17.54 9.10
CA GLY A 79 -0.64 -17.92 10.08
C GLY A 79 -1.28 -16.74 10.83
N GLU A 80 -1.11 -15.53 10.34
CA GLU A 80 -1.60 -14.28 10.93
C GLU A 80 -2.64 -13.58 10.05
N ALA A 81 -3.56 -14.34 9.45
CA ALA A 81 -4.55 -13.83 8.50
C ALA A 81 -5.26 -12.55 9.03
N PRO A 82 -5.41 -11.50 8.19
CA PRO A 82 -6.02 -10.24 8.61
C PRO A 82 -7.43 -10.39 9.19
N VAL A 83 -7.60 -10.11 10.49
CA VAL A 83 -8.91 -10.13 11.16
C VAL A 83 -9.69 -8.87 10.81
N GLY A 84 -10.91 -9.03 10.30
CA GLY A 84 -11.77 -7.90 9.90
C GLY A 84 -11.17 -7.04 8.79
N GLY A 85 -10.26 -7.60 7.98
CA GLY A 85 -9.56 -6.88 6.92
C GLY A 85 -8.54 -5.85 7.43
N ARG A 86 -8.19 -5.87 8.73
CA ARG A 86 -7.19 -4.94 9.29
C ARG A 86 -5.78 -5.43 9.00
N LEU A 87 -4.96 -4.57 8.40
CA LEU A 87 -3.55 -4.78 8.16
C LEU A 87 -2.75 -3.91 9.15
N PRO A 88 -2.20 -4.49 10.24
CA PRO A 88 -1.47 -3.72 11.24
C PRO A 88 -0.22 -3.07 10.65
N VAL A 89 0.00 -1.79 10.93
CA VAL A 89 1.18 -1.05 10.46
C VAL A 89 2.47 -1.62 11.02
N LEU A 90 2.44 -2.17 12.25
CA LEU A 90 3.57 -2.89 12.82
C LEU A 90 4.04 -4.04 11.91
N ARG A 91 3.10 -4.88 11.43
CA ARG A 91 3.43 -5.98 10.53
C ARG A 91 3.91 -5.52 9.16
N ILE A 92 3.38 -4.41 8.66
CA ILE A 92 3.88 -3.78 7.42
C ILE A 92 5.34 -3.31 7.59
N ARG A 93 5.68 -2.74 8.75
CA ARG A 93 7.04 -2.30 9.08
C ARG A 93 8.01 -3.48 9.23
N GLU A 94 7.59 -4.56 9.89
CA GLU A 94 8.40 -5.78 10.01
C GLU A 94 8.66 -6.42 8.64
N LEU A 95 7.63 -6.54 7.79
CA LEU A 95 7.78 -7.03 6.43
C LEU A 95 8.70 -6.11 5.61
N ARG A 96 8.55 -4.77 5.73
CA ARG A 96 9.48 -3.82 5.11
C ARG A 96 10.92 -4.12 5.51
N ASP A 97 11.19 -4.24 6.82
CA ASP A 97 12.55 -4.44 7.33
C ASP A 97 13.15 -5.75 6.81
N GLN A 98 12.36 -6.84 6.82
CA GLN A 98 12.75 -8.11 6.25
C GLN A 98 13.05 -8.01 4.74
N MET A 99 12.18 -7.35 3.96
CA MET A 99 12.36 -7.23 2.52
C MET A 99 13.56 -6.33 2.17
N CYS A 100 13.76 -5.22 2.89
CA CYS A 100 14.87 -4.31 2.67
C CYS A 100 16.21 -4.97 2.95
N ALA A 101 16.30 -5.87 3.94
CA ALA A 101 17.52 -6.57 4.33
C ALA A 101 17.97 -7.67 3.36
N LEU A 102 17.15 -8.04 2.36
CA LEU A 102 17.42 -9.12 1.42
C LEU A 102 17.59 -8.58 -0.01
N ASP A 103 18.35 -9.31 -0.83
CA ASP A 103 18.32 -9.15 -2.29
C ASP A 103 17.05 -9.76 -2.89
N VAL A 104 16.85 -9.59 -4.21
CA VAL A 104 15.64 -10.07 -4.87
C VAL A 104 15.45 -11.59 -4.76
N GLU A 105 16.53 -12.37 -4.78
CA GLU A 105 16.45 -13.83 -4.65
C GLU A 105 16.05 -14.26 -3.23
N GLY A 106 16.51 -13.54 -2.20
CA GLY A 106 16.05 -13.71 -0.83
C GLY A 106 14.58 -13.33 -0.66
N ARG A 107 14.17 -12.19 -1.23
CA ARG A 107 12.79 -11.70 -1.16
C ARG A 107 11.78 -12.66 -1.79
N ARG A 108 12.13 -13.31 -2.90
CA ARG A 108 11.27 -14.32 -3.56
C ARG A 108 10.95 -15.53 -2.67
N LYS A 109 11.72 -15.76 -1.62
CA LYS A 109 11.51 -16.84 -0.65
C LYS A 109 10.60 -16.42 0.51
N ILE A 110 10.23 -15.14 0.61
CA ILE A 110 9.34 -14.67 1.68
C ILE A 110 7.93 -15.23 1.44
N PRO A 111 7.34 -15.94 2.41
CA PRO A 111 6.01 -16.54 2.26
C PRO A 111 4.94 -15.52 1.88
N GLY A 112 4.07 -15.89 0.93
CA GLY A 112 2.92 -15.07 0.51
C GLY A 112 3.25 -13.86 -0.36
N ILE A 113 4.53 -13.51 -0.56
CA ILE A 113 4.94 -12.46 -1.50
C ILE A 113 5.01 -13.04 -2.92
N PRO A 114 4.26 -12.49 -3.90
CA PRO A 114 4.39 -12.91 -5.29
C PRO A 114 5.81 -12.67 -5.81
N ALA A 115 6.43 -13.71 -6.37
CA ALA A 115 7.84 -13.67 -6.79
C ALA A 115 8.12 -12.64 -7.90
N ASP A 116 7.13 -12.35 -8.73
CA ASP A 116 7.15 -11.32 -9.79
C ASP A 116 7.03 -9.88 -9.26
N ARG A 117 6.82 -9.71 -7.95
CA ARG A 117 6.75 -8.41 -7.28
C ARG A 117 7.88 -8.17 -6.27
N ALA A 118 8.75 -9.16 -6.06
CA ALA A 118 9.78 -9.13 -5.03
C ALA A 118 10.76 -7.96 -5.19
N ASP A 119 10.98 -7.50 -6.43
CA ASP A 119 11.81 -6.34 -6.79
C ASP A 119 11.18 -4.98 -6.38
N ILE A 120 9.86 -4.85 -6.50
CA ILE A 120 9.14 -3.60 -6.25
C ILE A 120 8.51 -3.48 -4.86
N MET A 121 8.39 -4.59 -4.14
CA MET A 121 7.75 -4.60 -2.82
C MET A 121 8.45 -3.73 -1.75
N PRO A 122 9.80 -3.63 -1.67
CA PRO A 122 10.44 -2.73 -0.70
C PRO A 122 9.96 -1.28 -0.86
N ALA A 123 9.95 -0.76 -2.08
CA ALA A 123 9.47 0.60 -2.36
C ALA A 123 7.98 0.77 -2.03
N ALA A 124 7.17 -0.26 -2.31
CA ALA A 124 5.75 -0.25 -1.94
C ALA A 124 5.56 -0.17 -0.41
N LEU A 125 6.28 -1.00 0.36
CA LEU A 125 6.17 -1.06 1.81
C LEU A 125 6.69 0.22 2.49
N ILE A 126 7.79 0.81 1.98
CA ILE A 126 8.25 2.13 2.42
C ILE A 126 7.15 3.17 2.20
N THR A 127 6.47 3.13 1.05
CA THR A 127 5.35 4.03 0.75
C THR A 127 4.19 3.85 1.73
N LEU A 128 3.81 2.60 2.02
CA LEU A 128 2.76 2.32 3.01
C LEU A 128 3.14 2.81 4.41
N CYS A 129 4.41 2.65 4.81
CA CYS A 129 4.89 3.17 6.09
C CYS A 129 4.81 4.70 6.17
N VAL A 130 5.18 5.41 5.10
CA VAL A 130 5.07 6.89 5.06
C VAL A 130 3.61 7.33 5.11
N LEU A 131 2.70 6.64 4.41
CA LEU A 131 1.27 6.92 4.49
C LEU A 131 0.74 6.69 5.91
N ALA A 132 1.18 5.63 6.60
CA ALA A 132 0.81 5.39 7.99
C ALA A 132 1.28 6.53 8.90
N ASP A 133 2.54 6.97 8.75
CA ASP A 133 3.09 8.06 9.54
C ASP A 133 2.36 9.40 9.28
N LEU A 134 2.07 9.73 8.03
CA LEU A 134 1.35 10.97 7.68
C LEU A 134 -0.09 10.98 8.21
N THR A 135 -0.75 9.81 8.20
CA THR A 135 -2.15 9.69 8.63
C THR A 135 -2.30 9.40 10.13
N GLY A 136 -1.23 9.02 10.83
CA GLY A 136 -1.30 8.52 12.21
C GLY A 136 -1.98 7.15 12.33
N ALA A 137 -2.08 6.38 11.25
CA ALA A 137 -2.79 5.11 11.25
C ALA A 137 -2.00 4.01 11.96
N GLU A 138 -2.67 3.23 12.81
CA GLU A 138 -2.12 1.99 13.39
C GLU A 138 -2.39 0.75 12.51
N ALA A 139 -3.38 0.85 11.62
CA ALA A 139 -3.73 -0.19 10.66
C ALA A 139 -4.37 0.42 9.41
N PHE A 140 -4.23 -0.28 8.29
CA PHE A 140 -5.05 -0.03 7.09
C PHE A 140 -6.19 -1.03 7.02
N HIS A 141 -7.36 -0.59 6.58
CA HIS A 141 -8.47 -1.49 6.26
C HIS A 141 -8.37 -1.92 4.79
N LEU A 142 -8.20 -3.21 4.55
CA LEU A 142 -8.09 -3.78 3.22
C LEU A 142 -9.44 -3.74 2.50
N SER A 143 -9.45 -3.14 1.31
CA SER A 143 -10.52 -3.33 0.33
C SER A 143 -10.07 -4.30 -0.75
N HIS A 144 -10.85 -5.36 -0.95
CA HIS A 144 -10.70 -6.27 -2.10
C HIS A 144 -11.27 -5.67 -3.40
N ARG A 145 -12.04 -4.57 -3.29
CA ARG A 145 -12.55 -3.83 -4.44
C ARG A 145 -11.52 -2.79 -4.90
N GLY A 146 -11.36 -2.69 -6.21
CA GLY A 146 -10.46 -1.73 -6.87
C GLY A 146 -11.07 -1.20 -8.17
N VAL A 147 -10.27 -0.53 -9.00
CA VAL A 147 -10.75 0.21 -10.21
C VAL A 147 -11.67 -0.63 -11.10
N ARG A 148 -11.35 -1.91 -11.33
CA ARG A 148 -12.18 -2.80 -12.16
C ARG A 148 -13.59 -3.00 -11.60
N HIS A 149 -13.74 -3.05 -10.29
CA HIS A 149 -15.06 -3.20 -9.65
C HIS A 149 -15.89 -1.92 -9.84
N GLY A 150 -15.27 -0.75 -9.65
CA GLY A 150 -15.91 0.53 -9.92
C GLY A 150 -16.33 0.67 -11.39
N MET A 151 -15.49 0.20 -12.33
CA MET A 151 -15.83 0.19 -13.75
C MET A 151 -17.05 -0.69 -14.05
N VAL A 152 -17.13 -1.89 -13.47
CA VAL A 152 -18.30 -2.77 -13.61
C VAL A 152 -19.55 -2.10 -13.03
N GLU A 153 -19.47 -1.48 -11.85
CA GLU A 153 -20.61 -0.74 -11.27
C GLU A 153 -21.06 0.43 -12.16
N LEU A 154 -20.13 1.14 -12.82
CA LEU A 154 -20.47 2.18 -13.79
C LEU A 154 -21.19 1.61 -15.02
N MET A 155 -20.73 0.47 -15.54
CA MET A 155 -21.32 -0.19 -16.71
C MET A 155 -22.72 -0.76 -16.46
N LEU A 156 -22.99 -1.26 -15.26
CA LEU A 156 -24.32 -1.81 -14.89
C LEU A 156 -25.40 -0.72 -14.76
N GLY A 157 -25.01 0.57 -14.71
CA GLY A 157 -25.92 1.68 -14.51
C GLY A 157 -26.55 1.68 -13.10
N PRO A 158 -27.48 2.61 -12.80
CA PRO A 158 -28.20 2.60 -11.54
C PRO A 158 -29.05 1.33 -11.43
N SER A 159 -28.93 0.56 -10.33
CA SER A 159 -29.91 -0.50 -10.02
C SER A 159 -31.33 0.06 -10.06
N LYS A 160 -32.19 -0.53 -10.89
CA LYS A 160 -33.64 -0.32 -10.91
C LYS A 160 -34.33 -1.25 -9.91
N GLU A 161 -34.05 -1.15 -8.62
CA GLU A 161 -34.82 -1.80 -7.54
C GLU A 161 -34.70 -0.89 -6.30
N HIS A 162 -35.73 -0.30 -5.69
CA HIS A 162 -37.13 -0.66 -5.53
C HIS A 162 -38.06 0.56 -5.69
N LEU A 163 -39.21 0.35 -6.34
CA LEU A 163 -40.45 1.12 -6.17
C LEU A 163 -41.19 0.59 -4.93
#